data_AF-A0A445K463-F1
#
_entry.id   AF-A0A445K463-F1
#
_cell.length_a   1.000
_cell.length_b   1.000
_cell.length_c   1.000
_cell.angle_alpha   90.00
_cell.angle_beta   90.00
_cell.angle_gamma   90.00
#
_symmetry.space_group_name_H-M   'P 1'
#
loop_
_entity.id
_entity.type
_entity.pdbx_description
1 polymer ?
#
loop_
_entity_poly.entity_id
_entity_poly.type
_entity_poly.pdbx_seq_one_letter_code
_entity_poly.pdbx_strand_id
1 'polypeptide(L)'
;MESELKDLNSKPPNCNGNANSVCDDRPLLKPEPPASSDSIAEMEKKFAAYVRRDVYGTMGRGELPAKEKLLLGFALVTLLPIRVVLAVTILLFYYLICRVCTLFSAPTGEEEQEDYAHMSGLRRTVIVSCGRALSRVMLFIFGFYWIPESNSASQEDRSQPEELGRPSVIISNHVSYLDILYHMSSSFPSFVAKRSVAKLPLIGLISKCLGCVYVQRESKSSDFKGVSAVVTDRIQEAHQNESAPLMMLFPEGTTTNGEFLLPFKTGGFLAKAPVLPVILRYHYQRFSPAWDSISGVSSLIVIKFPVFR
;
A
#
# COMPACT_ATOMS: atom_id res chain seq x y z
N MET A 1 24.00 1.81 12.88
CA MET A 1 23.04 1.28 13.86
C MET A 1 23.61 0.00 14.45
N GLU A 2 24.78 0.11 15.10
CA GLU A 2 25.56 -1.07 15.56
C GLU A 2 26.52 -0.72 16.73
N SER A 3 26.44 0.48 17.31
CA SER A 3 27.38 0.94 18.34
C SER A 3 26.81 0.99 19.76
N GLU A 4 25.55 0.60 20.00
CA GLU A 4 24.90 0.73 21.32
C GLU A 4 24.51 -0.61 21.99
N LEU A 5 25.02 -1.74 21.49
CA LEU A 5 24.62 -3.08 21.98
C LEU A 5 25.73 -3.85 22.72
N LYS A 6 26.78 -3.18 23.21
CA LYS A 6 27.91 -3.84 23.89
C LYS A 6 27.91 -3.84 25.43
N ASP A 7 26.99 -3.15 26.09
CA ASP A 7 27.05 -2.97 27.56
C ASP A 7 25.98 -3.72 28.38
N LEU A 8 25.56 -4.91 27.94
CA LEU A 8 24.74 -5.79 28.77
C LEU A 8 25.46 -7.11 29.02
N ASN A 9 26.48 -7.06 29.88
CA ASN A 9 26.99 -8.25 30.54
C ASN A 9 27.26 -7.94 32.02
N SER A 10 26.25 -8.16 32.86
CA SER A 10 26.43 -8.21 34.32
C SER A 10 25.67 -9.40 34.88
N LYS A 11 26.40 -10.23 35.65
CA LYS A 11 25.94 -11.45 36.34
C LYS A 11 24.68 -11.18 37.18
N PRO A 12 23.79 -12.16 37.37
CA PRO A 12 22.67 -12.01 38.29
C PRO A 12 23.17 -12.00 39.75
N PRO A 13 22.55 -11.20 40.65
CA PRO A 13 22.88 -11.20 42.07
C PRO A 13 22.21 -12.39 42.80
N ASN A 14 22.87 -12.83 43.87
CA ASN A 14 22.46 -13.90 44.78
C ASN A 14 21.17 -13.52 45.54
N CYS A 15 20.11 -14.32 45.43
CA CYS A 15 18.91 -14.18 46.28
C CYS A 15 19.00 -15.12 47.50
N ASN A 16 19.34 -14.57 48.66
CA ASN A 16 19.13 -15.24 49.95
C ASN A 16 17.82 -14.74 50.61
N GLY A 17 16.89 -15.67 50.81
CA GLY A 17 15.91 -15.73 51.91
C GLY A 17 14.98 -14.54 52.19
N ASN A 18 13.76 -14.58 51.66
CA ASN A 18 12.52 -14.62 52.46
C ASN A 18 11.30 -14.77 51.53
N ALA A 19 10.43 -15.74 51.84
CA ALA A 19 9.22 -16.03 51.07
C ALA A 19 8.12 -14.98 51.38
N ASN A 20 7.95 -13.99 50.49
CA ASN A 20 6.67 -13.31 50.15
C ASN A 20 6.87 -11.97 49.41
N SER A 21 7.64 -11.93 48.31
CA SER A 21 7.54 -10.84 47.35
C SER A 21 7.64 -11.35 45.92
N VAL A 22 6.60 -11.11 45.12
CA VAL A 22 6.63 -11.31 43.67
C VAL A 22 7.58 -10.26 43.09
N CYS A 23 8.74 -10.67 42.60
CA CYS A 23 9.64 -9.80 41.83
C CYS A 23 9.00 -9.51 40.47
N ASP A 24 8.59 -8.27 40.24
CA ASP A 24 8.17 -7.77 38.93
C ASP A 24 9.42 -7.35 38.15
N ASP A 25 9.98 -8.28 37.36
CA ASP A 25 11.22 -8.09 36.58
C ASP A 25 10.99 -7.29 35.28
N ARG A 26 10.05 -6.34 35.26
CA ARG A 26 9.92 -5.40 34.14
C ARG A 26 10.89 -4.23 34.34
N PRO A 27 11.84 -3.97 33.42
CA PRO A 27 12.66 -2.78 33.51
C PRO A 27 11.75 -1.55 33.43
N LEU A 28 11.69 -0.79 34.54
CA LEU A 28 11.05 0.51 34.60
C LEU A 28 11.75 1.43 33.59
N LEU A 29 11.09 1.70 32.47
CA LEU A 29 11.51 2.74 31.53
C LEU A 29 11.58 4.06 32.31
N LYS A 30 12.80 4.60 32.48
CA LYS A 30 12.98 5.93 33.05
C LYS A 30 12.21 6.94 32.19
N PRO A 31 11.46 7.88 32.79
CA PRO A 31 10.83 8.94 32.03
C PRO A 31 11.92 9.74 31.29
N GLU A 32 11.80 9.83 29.97
CA GLU A 32 12.69 10.66 29.16
C GLU A 32 12.55 12.13 29.58
N PRO A 33 13.64 12.91 29.62
CA PRO A 33 13.56 14.34 29.89
C PRO A 33 12.73 15.06 28.82
N PRO A 34 12.05 16.18 29.15
CA PRO A 34 11.26 16.93 28.19
C PRO A 34 12.15 17.41 27.04
N ALA A 35 11.77 17.04 25.81
CA ALA A 35 12.45 17.42 24.58
C ALA A 35 12.57 18.95 24.45
N SER A 36 13.76 19.46 24.09
CA SER A 36 13.97 20.88 23.81
C SER A 36 13.18 21.31 22.56
N SER A 37 12.81 22.60 22.44
CA SER A 37 12.09 23.12 21.27
C SER A 37 12.78 22.82 19.94
N ASP A 38 14.11 22.87 19.92
CA ASP A 38 14.91 22.58 18.73
C ASP A 38 14.82 21.09 18.34
N SER A 39 14.80 20.20 19.33
CA SER A 39 14.61 18.76 19.07
C SER A 39 13.20 18.42 18.58
N ILE A 40 12.18 19.16 19.01
CA ILE A 40 10.80 19.00 18.54
C ILE A 40 10.71 19.44 17.07
N ALA A 41 11.26 20.60 16.72
CA ALA A 41 11.26 21.11 15.35
C ALA A 41 12.03 20.17 14.38
N GLU A 42 13.15 19.61 14.83
CA GLU A 42 13.88 18.60 14.05
C GLU A 42 13.08 17.31 13.84
N MET A 43 12.36 16.84 14.86
CA MET A 43 11.46 15.70 14.71
C MET A 43 10.29 16.00 13.77
N GLU A 44 9.67 17.17 13.86
CA GLU A 44 8.60 17.58 12.94
C GLU A 44 9.08 17.59 11.49
N LYS A 45 10.29 18.10 11.23
CA LYS A 45 10.89 18.06 9.90
C LYS A 45 11.17 16.64 9.43
N LYS A 46 11.71 15.79 10.31
CA LYS A 46 12.07 14.40 10.00
C LYS A 46 10.84 13.53 9.70
N PHE A 47 9.72 13.79 10.39
CA PHE A 47 8.49 13.02 10.26
C PHE A 47 7.42 13.71 9.42
N ALA A 48 7.72 14.88 8.82
CA ALA A 48 6.77 15.70 8.06
C ALA A 48 5.98 14.89 7.01
N ALA A 49 6.62 13.95 6.32
CA ALA A 49 6.01 13.09 5.30
C ALA A 49 4.96 12.10 5.86
N TYR A 50 4.92 11.89 7.18
CA TYR A 50 3.99 10.98 7.85
C TYR A 50 2.96 11.72 8.72
N VAL A 51 3.12 13.03 8.88
CA VAL A 51 2.18 13.84 9.67
C VAL A 51 0.90 14.01 8.87
N ARG A 52 -0.21 13.55 9.46
CA ARG A 52 -1.55 13.82 8.95
C ARG A 52 -2.05 15.16 9.44
N ARG A 53 -2.42 16.01 8.49
CA ARG A 53 -3.08 17.29 8.68
C ARG A 53 -4.43 17.23 8.02
N ASP A 54 -5.48 17.17 8.82
CA ASP A 54 -6.84 17.28 8.32
C ASP A 54 -7.73 18.03 9.32
N VAL A 55 -9.03 18.13 9.04
CA VAL A 55 -9.96 18.92 9.86
C VAL A 55 -10.10 18.34 11.28
N TYR A 56 -9.68 17.08 11.47
CA TYR A 56 -9.64 16.42 12.76
C TYR A 56 -8.36 16.72 13.53
N GLY A 57 -7.55 17.69 13.13
CA GLY A 57 -6.31 18.09 13.79
C GLY A 57 -5.14 17.14 13.50
N THR A 58 -3.98 17.43 14.07
CA THR A 58 -2.77 16.62 13.87
C THR A 58 -3.01 15.17 14.30
N MET A 59 -2.81 14.23 13.38
CA MET A 59 -3.09 12.80 13.56
C MET A 59 -4.55 12.47 13.94
N GLY A 60 -5.50 13.38 13.63
CA GLY A 60 -6.92 13.18 13.93
C GLY A 60 -7.28 13.32 15.42
N ARG A 61 -6.44 13.98 16.23
CA ARG A 61 -6.61 14.15 17.69
C ARG A 61 -7.16 15.52 18.11
N GLY A 62 -7.58 16.33 17.16
CA GLY A 62 -8.22 17.63 17.40
C GLY A 62 -9.60 17.47 18.04
N GLU A 63 -10.00 18.50 18.79
CA GLU A 63 -11.34 18.54 19.38
C GLU A 63 -12.40 18.78 18.31
N LEU A 64 -13.34 17.85 18.21
CA LEU A 64 -14.44 17.96 17.26
C LEU A 64 -15.70 18.56 17.91
N PRO A 65 -16.40 19.46 17.20
CA PRO A 65 -17.72 19.92 17.61
C PRO A 65 -18.68 18.74 17.84
N ALA A 66 -19.57 18.85 18.82
CA ALA A 66 -20.52 17.78 19.16
C ALA A 66 -21.38 17.33 17.97
N LYS A 67 -21.74 18.27 17.07
CA LYS A 67 -22.47 17.98 15.83
C LYS A 67 -21.70 17.03 14.90
N GLU A 68 -20.39 17.24 14.76
CA GLU A 68 -19.54 16.40 13.92
C GLU A 68 -19.36 15.01 14.54
N LYS A 69 -19.22 14.93 15.87
CA LYS A 69 -19.17 13.65 16.60
C LYS A 69 -20.45 12.85 16.39
N LEU A 70 -21.62 13.48 16.53
CA LEU A 70 -22.91 12.83 16.32
C LEU A 70 -23.04 12.28 14.90
N LEU A 71 -22.64 13.08 13.92
CA LEU A 71 -22.72 12.74 12.51
C LEU A 71 -21.74 11.65 12.10
N LEU A 72 -20.52 11.67 12.64
CA LEU A 72 -19.56 10.59 12.49
C LEU A 72 -20.06 9.31 13.18
N GLY A 73 -20.75 9.42 14.32
CA GLY A 73 -21.43 8.32 14.97
C GLY A 73 -22.55 7.71 14.10
N PHE A 74 -23.40 8.56 13.51
CA PHE A 74 -24.43 8.11 12.57
C PHE A 74 -23.82 7.44 11.34
N ALA A 75 -22.75 8.03 10.78
CA ALA A 75 -21.98 7.49 9.67
C ALA A 75 -21.43 6.09 9.95
N LEU A 76 -20.87 5.91 11.15
CA LEU A 76 -20.30 4.67 11.63
C LEU A 76 -21.37 3.56 11.74
N VAL A 77 -22.58 3.90 12.17
CA VAL A 77 -23.67 2.92 12.35
C VAL A 77 -24.42 2.61 11.05
N THR A 78 -24.48 3.55 10.11
CA THR A 78 -25.29 3.39 8.88
C THR A 78 -24.44 3.16 7.64
N LEU A 79 -23.56 4.12 7.29
CA LEU A 79 -22.82 4.08 6.04
C LEU A 79 -21.70 3.04 6.04
N LEU A 80 -20.98 2.89 7.16
CA LEU A 80 -19.89 1.92 7.26
C LEU A 80 -20.35 0.49 6.98
N PRO A 81 -21.37 -0.07 7.67
CA PRO A 81 -21.79 -1.44 7.41
C PRO A 81 -22.26 -1.63 5.97
N ILE A 82 -22.96 -0.64 5.39
CA ILE A 82 -23.37 -0.69 3.98
C ILE A 82 -22.14 -0.79 3.06
N ARG A 83 -21.14 0.09 3.23
CA ARG A 83 -19.91 0.07 2.44
C ARG A 83 -19.12 -1.24 2.62
N VAL A 84 -19.04 -1.75 3.84
CA VAL A 84 -18.35 -3.02 4.14
C VAL A 84 -19.04 -4.18 3.44
N VAL A 85 -20.37 -4.28 3.54
CA VAL A 85 -21.14 -5.34 2.85
C VAL A 85 -20.93 -5.26 1.35
N LEU A 86 -21.09 -4.08 0.74
CA LEU A 86 -20.88 -3.91 -0.70
C LEU A 86 -19.45 -4.25 -1.14
N ALA A 87 -18.44 -3.81 -0.38
CA ALA A 87 -17.04 -4.10 -0.67
C ALA A 87 -16.72 -5.60 -0.57
N VAL A 88 -17.23 -6.27 0.47
CA VAL A 88 -17.06 -7.72 0.65
C VAL A 88 -17.78 -8.49 -0.45
N THR A 89 -18.99 -8.08 -0.85
CA THR A 89 -19.72 -8.70 -1.96
C THR A 89 -18.95 -8.58 -3.27
N ILE A 90 -18.38 -7.42 -3.58
CA ILE A 90 -17.52 -7.23 -4.77
C ILE A 90 -16.29 -8.12 -4.71
N LEU A 91 -15.62 -8.19 -3.54
CA LEU A 91 -14.43 -9.00 -3.35
C LEU A 91 -14.74 -10.50 -3.53
N LEU A 92 -15.85 -10.99 -2.97
CA LEU A 92 -16.32 -12.37 -3.13
C LEU A 92 -16.67 -12.68 -4.58
N PHE A 93 -17.37 -11.78 -5.25
CA PHE A 93 -17.73 -11.93 -6.66
C PHE A 93 -16.48 -12.01 -7.54
N TYR A 94 -15.50 -11.12 -7.32
CA TYR A 94 -14.25 -11.15 -8.07
C TYR A 94 -13.42 -12.40 -7.76
N TYR A 95 -13.36 -12.81 -6.49
CA TYR A 95 -12.73 -14.06 -6.09
C TYR A 95 -13.34 -15.26 -6.82
N LEU A 96 -14.67 -15.32 -6.95
CA LEU A 96 -15.34 -16.41 -7.66
C LEU A 96 -14.95 -16.42 -9.15
N ILE A 97 -14.90 -15.26 -9.80
CA ILE A 97 -14.44 -15.14 -11.19
C ILE A 97 -13.00 -15.65 -11.33
N CYS A 98 -12.10 -15.20 -10.47
CA CYS A 98 -10.71 -15.67 -10.43
C CYS A 98 -10.67 -17.19 -10.23
N ARG A 99 -11.40 -17.71 -9.24
CA ARG A 99 -11.44 -19.14 -8.93
C ARG A 99 -11.88 -19.95 -10.13
N VAL A 100 -12.99 -19.59 -10.76
CA VAL A 100 -13.51 -20.25 -11.97
C VAL A 100 -12.51 -20.22 -13.11
N CYS A 101 -11.86 -19.07 -13.34
CA CYS A 101 -10.85 -18.95 -14.39
C CYS A 101 -9.57 -19.76 -14.10
N THR A 102 -9.24 -20.00 -12.83
CA THR A 102 -8.04 -20.76 -12.41
C THR A 102 -8.27 -22.23 -12.11
N LEU A 103 -9.52 -22.72 -12.08
CA LEU A 103 -9.87 -24.09 -11.63
C LEU A 103 -9.09 -25.22 -12.33
N PHE A 104 -8.70 -25.02 -13.59
CA PHE A 104 -7.98 -26.00 -14.41
C PHE A 104 -6.63 -25.49 -14.92
N SER A 105 -6.10 -24.46 -14.27
CA SER A 105 -4.83 -23.85 -14.65
C SER A 105 -3.82 -24.13 -13.55
N ALA A 106 -2.66 -24.66 -13.91
CA ALA A 106 -1.53 -24.69 -12.99
C ALA A 106 -0.96 -23.27 -12.86
N PRO A 107 -0.67 -22.77 -11.65
CA PRO A 107 0.04 -21.52 -11.49
C PRO A 107 1.43 -21.62 -12.14
N THR A 108 1.90 -20.50 -12.66
CA THR A 108 3.29 -20.37 -13.14
C THR A 108 4.17 -19.95 -11.97
N GLY A 109 5.35 -20.57 -11.83
CA GLY A 109 6.31 -20.26 -10.77
C GLY A 109 6.42 -21.34 -9.69
N GLU A 110 7.40 -21.18 -8.81
CA GLU A 110 7.62 -22.05 -7.64
C GLU A 110 6.54 -21.82 -6.57
N GLU A 111 6.37 -22.76 -5.62
CA GLU A 111 5.33 -22.69 -4.58
C GLU A 111 5.28 -21.34 -3.83
N GLU A 112 6.42 -20.67 -3.67
CA GLU A 112 6.51 -19.37 -2.98
C GLU A 112 6.19 -18.15 -3.87
N GLN A 113 6.15 -18.31 -5.20
CA GLN A 113 6.01 -17.22 -6.18
C GLN A 113 4.99 -17.55 -7.29
N GLU A 114 3.98 -18.37 -6.95
CA GLU A 114 2.88 -18.69 -7.85
C GLU A 114 2.17 -17.43 -8.38
N ASP A 115 2.03 -17.35 -9.70
CA ASP A 115 1.13 -16.41 -10.34
C ASP A 115 0.32 -17.03 -11.49
N TYR A 116 -0.78 -16.35 -11.82
CA TYR A 116 -1.61 -16.66 -12.97
C TYR A 116 -1.54 -15.54 -14.00
N ALA A 117 -0.47 -14.75 -13.97
CA ALA A 117 -0.38 -13.52 -14.75
C ALA A 117 -0.05 -13.78 -16.22
N HIS A 118 0.65 -14.88 -16.45
CA HIS A 118 1.07 -15.35 -17.78
C HIS A 118 0.05 -16.26 -18.44
N MET A 119 -1.12 -16.49 -17.80
CA MET A 119 -2.23 -17.16 -18.47
C MET A 119 -2.63 -16.31 -19.69
N SER A 120 -2.69 -16.92 -20.87
CA SER A 120 -3.11 -16.24 -22.10
C SER A 120 -4.56 -16.58 -22.46
N GLY A 121 -5.16 -15.77 -23.35
CA GLY A 121 -6.48 -16.03 -23.93
C GLY A 121 -7.67 -15.46 -23.17
N LEU A 122 -8.84 -16.08 -23.36
CA LEU A 122 -10.14 -15.56 -22.90
C LEU A 122 -10.20 -15.41 -21.38
N ARG A 123 -9.68 -16.39 -20.62
CA ARG A 123 -9.70 -16.38 -19.15
C ARG A 123 -8.96 -15.17 -18.58
N ARG A 124 -7.78 -14.86 -19.14
CA ARG A 124 -7.00 -13.68 -18.77
C ARG A 124 -7.76 -12.39 -19.07
N THR A 125 -8.34 -12.32 -20.27
CA THR A 125 -9.13 -11.17 -20.70
C THR A 125 -10.31 -10.93 -19.75
N VAL A 126 -10.99 -11.99 -19.30
CA VAL A 126 -12.08 -11.91 -18.31
C VAL A 126 -11.56 -11.44 -16.95
N ILE A 127 -10.48 -12.03 -16.42
CA ILE A 127 -9.88 -11.61 -15.14
C ILE A 127 -9.53 -10.12 -15.17
N VAL A 128 -8.83 -9.67 -16.22
CA VAL A 128 -8.39 -8.28 -16.36
C VAL A 128 -9.58 -7.35 -16.50
N SER A 129 -10.53 -7.66 -17.39
CA SER A 129 -11.69 -6.79 -17.65
C SER A 129 -12.60 -6.67 -16.42
N CYS A 130 -12.92 -7.80 -15.78
CA CYS A 130 -13.72 -7.80 -14.55
C CYS A 130 -12.96 -7.13 -13.40
N GLY A 131 -11.66 -7.40 -13.25
CA GLY A 131 -10.84 -6.77 -12.23
C GLY A 131 -10.81 -5.25 -12.37
N ARG A 132 -10.59 -4.73 -13.58
CA ARG A 132 -10.64 -3.28 -13.86
C ARG A 132 -11.98 -2.67 -13.51
N ALA A 133 -13.08 -3.29 -13.98
CA ALA A 133 -14.43 -2.81 -13.74
C ALA A 133 -14.80 -2.84 -12.24
N LEU A 134 -14.54 -3.94 -11.55
CA LEU A 134 -14.88 -4.11 -10.14
C LEU A 134 -14.03 -3.21 -9.23
N SER A 135 -12.74 -3.01 -9.53
CA SER A 135 -11.91 -2.02 -8.83
C SER A 135 -12.45 -0.60 -9.03
N ARG A 136 -12.95 -0.26 -10.22
CA ARG A 136 -13.59 1.04 -10.48
C ARG A 136 -14.89 1.23 -9.69
N VAL A 137 -15.71 0.19 -9.58
CA VAL A 137 -16.94 0.18 -8.76
C VAL A 137 -16.60 0.29 -7.28
N MET A 138 -15.55 -0.39 -6.81
CA MET A 138 -15.10 -0.30 -5.42
C MET A 138 -14.62 1.11 -5.05
N LEU A 139 -13.89 1.78 -5.97
CA LEU A 139 -13.55 3.20 -5.84
C LEU A 139 -14.80 4.09 -5.77
N PHE A 140 -15.81 3.83 -6.59
CA PHE A 140 -17.08 4.55 -6.55
C PHE A 140 -17.78 4.42 -5.20
N ILE A 141 -17.83 3.20 -4.62
CA ILE A 141 -18.43 2.95 -3.29
C ILE A 141 -17.69 3.70 -2.18
N PHE A 142 -16.37 3.80 -2.28
CA PHE A 142 -15.55 4.61 -1.38
C PHE A 142 -15.65 6.12 -1.65
N GLY A 143 -16.33 6.55 -2.71
CA GLY A 143 -16.64 7.95 -3.00
C GLY A 143 -15.80 8.58 -4.12
N PHE A 144 -14.90 7.83 -4.75
CA PHE A 144 -14.11 8.31 -5.89
C PHE A 144 -14.90 8.21 -7.19
N TYR A 145 -15.87 9.11 -7.32
CA TYR A 145 -16.76 9.18 -8.49
C TYR A 145 -16.05 9.67 -9.75
N TRP A 146 -15.21 10.69 -9.60
CA TRP A 146 -14.46 11.33 -10.69
C TRP A 146 -12.98 11.36 -10.33
N ILE A 147 -12.15 10.90 -11.25
CA ILE A 147 -10.70 10.86 -11.12
C ILE A 147 -10.16 11.53 -12.39
N PRO A 148 -9.84 12.84 -12.34
CA PRO A 148 -9.31 13.54 -13.48
C PRO A 148 -7.87 13.06 -13.74
N GLU A 149 -7.59 12.71 -14.99
CA GLU A 149 -6.26 12.31 -15.44
C GLU A 149 -5.68 13.43 -16.29
N SER A 150 -4.49 13.92 -15.93
CA SER A 150 -3.77 14.94 -16.69
C SER A 150 -2.47 14.35 -17.21
N ASN A 151 -2.33 14.28 -18.54
CA ASN A 151 -1.11 13.79 -19.19
C ASN A 151 -0.18 14.95 -19.51
N SER A 152 0.77 15.24 -18.61
CA SER A 152 1.76 16.33 -18.80
C SER A 152 2.69 16.11 -20.00
N ALA A 153 2.79 14.89 -20.52
CA ALA A 153 3.54 14.56 -21.74
C ALA A 153 3.01 15.26 -23.02
N SER A 154 1.84 15.89 -22.96
CA SER A 154 1.21 16.52 -24.14
C SER A 154 1.48 18.02 -24.30
N GLN A 155 2.20 18.68 -23.38
CA GLN A 155 2.26 20.15 -23.34
C GLN A 155 3.63 20.78 -23.65
N GLU A 156 4.76 20.08 -23.51
CA GLU A 156 6.10 20.70 -23.67
C GLU A 156 6.95 20.21 -24.86
N ASP A 157 6.68 19.05 -25.48
CA ASP A 157 7.57 18.54 -26.55
C ASP A 157 6.82 17.96 -27.75
N ARG A 158 6.15 18.84 -28.51
CA ARG A 158 5.54 18.48 -29.79
C ARG A 158 6.57 18.47 -30.94
N SER A 159 7.86 18.55 -30.64
CA SER A 159 8.98 18.73 -31.59
C SER A 159 9.77 17.46 -31.88
N GLN A 160 9.58 16.37 -31.13
CA GLN A 160 10.21 15.09 -31.45
C GLN A 160 9.15 13.98 -31.54
N PRO A 161 9.12 13.18 -32.62
CA PRO A 161 8.39 11.93 -32.62
C PRO A 161 9.20 10.97 -31.72
N GLU A 162 9.03 11.07 -30.40
CA GLU A 162 9.65 10.09 -29.52
C GLU A 162 9.00 8.73 -29.82
N GLU A 163 9.81 7.83 -30.37
CA GLU A 163 9.66 6.38 -30.19
C GLU A 163 9.75 6.04 -28.68
N LEU A 164 8.90 6.63 -27.85
CA LEU A 164 8.67 6.16 -26.49
C LEU A 164 7.91 4.85 -26.63
N GLY A 165 8.68 3.77 -26.79
CA GLY A 165 8.17 2.40 -26.71
C GLY A 165 7.31 2.23 -25.46
N ARG A 166 6.38 1.27 -25.52
CA ARG A 166 5.46 0.96 -24.42
C ARG A 166 6.20 0.94 -23.06
N PRO A 167 5.68 1.62 -22.03
CA PRO A 167 6.31 1.61 -20.71
C PRO A 167 6.33 0.20 -20.15
N SER A 168 7.44 -0.20 -19.54
CA SER A 168 7.61 -1.55 -18.96
C SER A 168 7.30 -1.59 -17.47
N VAL A 169 7.42 -0.44 -16.81
CA VAL A 169 7.15 -0.29 -15.38
C VAL A 169 6.45 1.03 -15.09
N ILE A 170 5.48 1.00 -14.18
CA ILE A 170 4.82 2.18 -13.66
C ILE A 170 5.42 2.49 -12.28
N ILE A 171 5.86 3.72 -12.10
CA ILE A 171 6.38 4.21 -10.82
C ILE A 171 5.38 5.22 -10.26
N SER A 172 4.83 4.92 -9.09
CA SER A 172 3.85 5.78 -8.42
C SER A 172 4.29 6.14 -7.02
N ASN A 173 3.90 7.33 -6.55
CA ASN A 173 3.91 7.63 -5.12
C ASN A 173 2.89 6.73 -4.40
N HIS A 174 3.09 6.49 -3.10
CA HIS A 174 2.21 5.67 -2.30
C HIS A 174 1.62 6.46 -1.13
N VAL A 175 0.31 6.65 -1.14
CA VAL A 175 -0.42 7.41 -0.12
C VAL A 175 -1.41 6.50 0.60
N SER A 176 -2.13 5.66 -0.14
CA SER A 176 -3.25 4.90 0.40
C SER A 176 -3.37 3.51 -0.22
N TYR A 177 -4.08 2.61 0.45
CA TYR A 177 -4.48 1.34 -0.16
C TYR A 177 -5.36 1.54 -1.40
N LEU A 178 -6.02 2.69 -1.52
CA LEU A 178 -6.80 3.10 -2.68
C LEU A 178 -5.95 3.22 -3.95
N ASP A 179 -4.65 3.48 -3.82
CA ASP A 179 -3.71 3.54 -4.95
C ASP A 179 -3.76 2.23 -5.75
N ILE A 180 -3.83 1.10 -5.04
CA ILE A 180 -3.91 -0.23 -5.64
C ILE A 180 -5.21 -0.36 -6.44
N LEU A 181 -6.34 0.09 -5.90
CA LEU A 181 -7.63 0.03 -6.60
C LEU A 181 -7.65 0.92 -7.84
N TYR A 182 -7.06 2.12 -7.76
CA TYR A 182 -6.92 3.01 -8.90
C TYR A 182 -6.12 2.34 -10.01
N HIS A 183 -4.93 1.85 -9.69
CA HIS A 183 -4.06 1.23 -10.68
C HIS A 183 -4.63 -0.09 -11.21
N MET A 184 -5.30 -0.89 -10.38
CA MET A 184 -6.08 -2.03 -10.85
C MET A 184 -7.17 -1.62 -11.85
N SER A 185 -7.86 -0.50 -11.62
CA SER A 185 -8.91 -0.02 -12.52
C SER A 185 -8.36 0.57 -13.83
N SER A 186 -7.21 1.24 -13.79
CA SER A 186 -6.65 2.01 -14.90
C SER A 186 -5.71 1.19 -15.80
N SER A 187 -4.82 0.39 -15.22
CA SER A 187 -3.81 -0.38 -15.98
C SER A 187 -3.74 -1.87 -15.62
N PHE A 188 -4.34 -2.29 -14.50
CA PHE A 188 -4.30 -3.67 -13.98
C PHE A 188 -2.87 -4.27 -13.92
N PRO A 189 -1.91 -3.60 -13.23
CA PRO A 189 -0.53 -4.05 -13.19
C PRO A 189 -0.29 -5.12 -12.13
N SER A 190 0.88 -5.76 -12.19
CA SER A 190 1.45 -6.59 -11.14
C SER A 190 2.10 -5.71 -10.05
N PHE A 191 1.92 -6.07 -8.78
CA PHE A 191 2.45 -5.32 -7.63
C PHE A 191 3.51 -6.11 -6.87
N VAL A 192 4.30 -5.41 -6.04
CA VAL A 192 5.12 -6.05 -5.02
C VAL A 192 4.33 -6.09 -3.69
N ALA A 193 4.10 -7.28 -3.14
CA ALA A 193 3.28 -7.50 -1.95
C ALA A 193 4.02 -8.29 -0.87
N LYS A 194 3.63 -8.15 0.40
CA LYS A 194 4.17 -9.01 1.47
C LYS A 194 3.74 -10.45 1.25
N ARG A 195 4.60 -11.42 1.58
CA ARG A 195 4.29 -12.86 1.50
C ARG A 195 3.04 -13.26 2.30
N SER A 196 2.71 -12.54 3.37
CA SER A 196 1.46 -12.75 4.13
C SER A 196 0.20 -12.46 3.31
N VAL A 197 0.25 -11.58 2.30
CA VAL A 197 -0.89 -11.25 1.44
C VAL A 197 -1.33 -12.47 0.63
N ALA A 198 -0.40 -13.29 0.17
CA ALA A 198 -0.70 -14.53 -0.57
C ALA A 198 -1.54 -15.52 0.25
N LYS A 199 -1.49 -15.43 1.58
CA LYS A 199 -2.18 -16.32 2.52
C LYS A 199 -3.52 -15.77 2.99
N LEU A 200 -3.86 -14.53 2.64
CA LEU A 200 -5.13 -13.92 3.04
C LEU A 200 -6.30 -14.59 2.30
N PRO A 201 -7.41 -14.90 3.00
CA PRO A 201 -8.59 -15.44 2.35
C PRO A 201 -9.12 -14.45 1.31
N LEU A 202 -9.56 -14.97 0.16
CA LEU A 202 -9.99 -14.22 -1.03
C LEU A 202 -8.87 -13.44 -1.73
N ILE A 203 -8.20 -12.56 -0.99
CA ILE A 203 -7.17 -11.65 -1.51
C ILE A 203 -5.97 -12.42 -2.07
N GLY A 204 -5.57 -13.53 -1.44
CA GLY A 204 -4.40 -14.31 -1.89
C GLY A 204 -4.56 -14.84 -3.32
N LEU A 205 -5.74 -15.34 -3.70
CA LEU A 205 -5.98 -15.79 -5.07
C LEU A 205 -6.01 -14.61 -6.06
N ILE A 206 -6.62 -13.50 -5.65
CA ILE A 206 -6.69 -12.27 -6.45
C ILE A 206 -5.28 -11.73 -6.70
N SER A 207 -4.41 -11.70 -5.69
CA SER A 207 -3.02 -11.23 -5.84
C SER A 207 -2.19 -12.16 -6.73
N LYS A 208 -2.44 -13.47 -6.70
CA LYS A 208 -1.85 -14.41 -7.67
C LYS A 208 -2.35 -14.17 -9.10
N CYS A 209 -3.63 -13.84 -9.27
CA CYS A 209 -4.19 -13.49 -10.59
C CYS A 209 -3.66 -12.16 -11.15
N LEU A 210 -3.38 -11.20 -10.27
CA LEU A 210 -2.73 -9.95 -10.64
C LEU A 210 -1.29 -10.20 -11.12
N GLY A 211 -0.59 -11.16 -10.53
CA GLY A 211 0.83 -11.37 -10.80
C GLY A 211 1.76 -10.78 -9.75
N CYS A 212 1.29 -10.68 -8.50
CA CYS A 212 2.08 -10.03 -7.46
C CYS A 212 3.39 -10.79 -7.17
N VAL A 213 4.48 -10.02 -7.08
CA VAL A 213 5.77 -10.50 -6.57
C VAL A 213 5.74 -10.45 -5.05
N TYR A 214 5.94 -11.58 -4.39
CA TYR A 214 5.84 -11.68 -2.93
C TYR A 214 7.20 -11.51 -2.26
N VAL A 215 7.24 -10.64 -1.26
CA VAL A 215 8.49 -10.30 -0.55
C VAL A 215 8.37 -10.57 0.94
N GLN A 216 9.46 -11.06 1.52
CA GLN A 216 9.62 -11.22 2.95
C GLN A 216 10.67 -10.21 3.41
N ARG A 217 10.26 -9.19 4.18
CA ARG A 217 11.15 -8.10 4.60
C ARG A 217 12.08 -8.55 5.76
N GLU A 218 11.75 -9.63 6.46
CA GLU A 218 12.49 -10.08 7.65
C GLU A 218 13.58 -11.14 7.41
N SER A 219 13.69 -11.79 6.24
CA SER A 219 14.68 -12.86 6.03
C SER A 219 15.90 -12.41 5.23
N LYS A 220 17.04 -12.26 5.92
CA LYS A 220 18.39 -12.22 5.31
C LYS A 220 18.83 -13.63 4.86
N SER A 221 17.97 -14.41 4.22
CA SER A 221 18.34 -15.73 3.70
C SER A 221 19.12 -15.55 2.40
N SER A 222 20.35 -16.05 2.36
CA SER A 222 21.29 -15.97 1.22
C SER A 222 20.80 -16.67 -0.06
N ASP A 223 19.81 -17.56 0.04
CA ASP A 223 19.35 -18.41 -1.07
C ASP A 223 18.18 -17.84 -1.88
N PHE A 224 17.60 -16.71 -1.46
CA PHE A 224 16.51 -16.10 -2.23
C PHE A 224 17.09 -15.15 -3.28
N LYS A 225 16.80 -15.39 -4.56
CA LYS A 225 17.02 -14.41 -5.63
C LYS A 225 16.43 -13.08 -5.16
N GLY A 226 17.29 -12.10 -4.88
CA GLY A 226 16.87 -10.88 -4.19
C GLY A 226 15.65 -10.24 -4.86
N VAL A 227 14.77 -9.62 -4.08
CA VAL A 227 13.53 -8.97 -4.58
C VAL A 227 13.79 -8.11 -5.81
N SER A 228 14.89 -7.36 -5.82
CA SER A 228 15.31 -6.53 -6.95
C SER A 228 15.57 -7.31 -8.23
N ALA A 229 16.14 -8.51 -8.15
CA ALA A 229 16.39 -9.37 -9.31
C ALA A 229 15.07 -9.89 -9.90
N VAL A 230 14.14 -10.39 -9.07
CA VAL A 230 12.82 -10.84 -9.53
C VAL A 230 12.04 -9.69 -10.17
N VAL A 231 12.05 -8.52 -9.54
CA VAL A 231 11.41 -7.31 -10.10
C VAL A 231 12.07 -6.90 -11.42
N THR A 232 13.40 -6.95 -11.51
CA THR A 232 14.13 -6.63 -12.75
C THR A 232 13.73 -7.56 -13.89
N ASP A 233 13.66 -8.87 -13.64
CA ASP A 233 13.26 -9.84 -14.65
C ASP A 233 11.83 -9.59 -15.15
N ARG A 234 10.89 -9.28 -14.24
CA ARG A 234 9.51 -8.97 -14.62
C ARG A 234 9.38 -7.69 -15.45
N ILE A 235 10.17 -6.67 -15.12
CA ILE A 235 10.19 -5.43 -15.91
C ILE A 235 10.79 -5.71 -17.29
N GLN A 236 11.85 -6.51 -17.37
CA GLN A 236 12.47 -6.87 -18.63
C GLN A 236 11.54 -7.74 -19.50
N GLU A 237 10.80 -8.66 -18.89
CA GLU A 237 9.78 -9.45 -19.56
C GLU A 237 8.66 -8.56 -20.12
N ALA A 238 8.13 -7.63 -19.32
CA ALA A 238 7.12 -6.67 -19.76
C ALA A 238 7.62 -5.76 -20.89
N HIS A 239 8.93 -5.50 -20.95
CA HIS A 239 9.57 -4.75 -22.03
C HIS A 239 9.64 -5.55 -23.33
N GLN A 240 9.93 -6.85 -23.25
CA GLN A 240 10.14 -7.73 -24.40
C GLN A 240 8.85 -8.34 -24.93
N ASN A 241 7.84 -8.51 -24.07
CA ASN A 241 6.60 -9.18 -24.38
C ASN A 241 5.39 -8.31 -24.01
N GLU A 242 4.69 -7.81 -25.02
CA GLU A 242 3.49 -7.00 -24.82
C GLU A 242 2.34 -7.73 -24.12
N SER A 243 2.31 -9.06 -24.17
CA SER A 243 1.30 -9.84 -23.46
C SER A 243 1.60 -10.00 -21.96
N ALA A 244 2.83 -9.71 -21.53
CA ALA A 244 3.21 -9.78 -20.13
C ALA A 244 2.60 -8.60 -19.34
N PRO A 245 2.23 -8.83 -18.07
CA PRO A 245 1.69 -7.78 -17.22
C PRO A 245 2.72 -6.67 -16.97
N LEU A 246 2.27 -5.42 -16.99
CA LEU A 246 3.09 -4.30 -16.55
C LEU A 246 3.38 -4.42 -15.06
N MET A 247 4.62 -4.13 -14.66
CA MET A 247 4.98 -4.03 -13.26
C MET A 247 4.67 -2.64 -12.72
N MET A 248 4.18 -2.57 -11.48
CA MET A 248 3.98 -1.34 -10.75
C MET A 248 4.73 -1.36 -9.42
N LEU A 249 5.47 -0.28 -9.16
CA LEU A 249 6.24 -0.13 -7.94
C LEU A 249 5.94 1.19 -7.24
N PHE A 250 5.96 1.10 -5.91
CA PHE A 250 5.97 2.22 -4.98
C PHE A 250 7.39 2.34 -4.40
N PRO A 251 8.30 3.08 -5.06
CA PRO A 251 9.73 3.02 -4.75
C PRO A 251 10.09 3.64 -3.39
N GLU A 252 9.18 4.42 -2.80
CA GLU A 252 9.28 4.91 -1.41
C GLU A 252 9.32 3.73 -0.40
N GLY A 253 8.67 2.61 -0.74
CA GLY A 253 8.64 1.39 0.07
C GLY A 253 7.75 1.46 1.31
N THR A 254 7.06 2.58 1.51
CA THR A 254 6.05 2.86 2.54
C THR A 254 5.03 3.85 2.01
N THR A 255 3.94 4.10 2.74
CA THR A 255 3.00 5.18 2.43
C THR A 255 3.47 6.52 3.00
N THR A 256 2.95 7.62 2.48
CA THR A 256 3.15 8.98 3.01
C THR A 256 1.84 9.73 3.08
N ASN A 257 1.87 10.96 3.61
CA ASN A 257 0.74 11.88 3.60
C ASN A 257 0.41 12.46 2.22
N GLY A 258 1.24 12.18 1.19
CA GLY A 258 1.07 12.68 -0.17
C GLY A 258 1.48 14.15 -0.39
N GLU A 259 2.02 14.83 0.64
CA GLU A 259 2.58 16.19 0.51
C GLU A 259 4.06 16.16 0.10
N PHE A 260 4.75 15.06 0.41
CA PHE A 260 6.18 14.87 0.17
C PHE A 260 6.42 13.52 -0.51
N LEU A 261 7.49 13.45 -1.31
CA LEU A 261 8.05 12.20 -1.81
C LEU A 261 9.26 11.81 -0.98
N LEU A 262 9.34 10.55 -0.58
CA LEU A 262 10.53 9.99 0.05
C LEU A 262 11.60 9.64 -1.00
N PRO A 263 12.88 9.50 -0.60
CA PRO A 263 13.92 8.98 -1.48
C PRO A 263 13.53 7.60 -2.05
N PHE A 264 13.64 7.47 -3.37
CA PHE A 264 13.26 6.25 -4.07
C PHE A 264 14.33 5.17 -3.91
N LYS A 265 13.89 3.94 -3.64
CA LYS A 265 14.74 2.76 -3.73
C LYS A 265 15.06 2.47 -5.19
N THR A 266 16.33 2.19 -5.47
CA THR A 266 16.84 1.98 -6.84
C THR A 266 16.43 0.65 -7.47
N GLY A 267 15.94 -0.31 -6.68
CA GLY A 267 15.64 -1.67 -7.17
C GLY A 267 14.69 -1.74 -8.36
N GLY A 268 13.73 -0.81 -8.47
CA GLY A 268 12.81 -0.73 -9.60
C GLY A 268 13.40 -0.16 -10.89
N PHE A 269 14.58 0.45 -10.81
CA PHE A 269 15.24 1.15 -11.92
C PHE A 269 16.41 0.35 -12.52
N LEU A 270 16.77 -0.80 -11.92
CA LEU A 270 17.90 -1.61 -12.35
C LEU A 270 17.71 -2.22 -13.74
N ALA A 271 16.46 -2.41 -14.18
CA ALA A 271 16.12 -2.95 -15.49
C ALA A 271 16.47 -2.02 -16.66
N LYS A 272 16.69 -0.71 -16.41
CA LYS A 272 16.94 0.30 -17.45
C LYS A 272 15.89 0.31 -18.58
N ALA A 273 14.66 -0.09 -18.27
CA ALA A 273 13.54 -0.12 -19.19
C ALA A 273 12.72 1.18 -19.11
N PRO A 274 11.91 1.52 -20.13
CA PRO A 274 11.05 2.70 -20.11
C PRO A 274 10.10 2.73 -18.90
N VAL A 275 10.09 3.87 -18.20
CA VAL A 275 9.32 4.10 -16.97
C VAL A 275 8.14 5.02 -17.27
N LEU A 276 6.94 4.64 -16.83
CA LEU A 276 5.80 5.55 -16.75
C LEU A 276 5.69 6.13 -15.33
N PRO A 277 6.08 7.40 -15.10
CA PRO A 277 5.83 8.05 -13.82
C PRO A 277 4.34 8.41 -13.70
N VAL A 278 3.72 8.05 -12.58
CA VAL A 278 2.34 8.43 -12.24
C VAL A 278 2.33 9.05 -10.85
N ILE A 279 1.67 10.20 -10.72
CA ILE A 279 1.47 10.84 -9.42
C ILE A 279 -0.01 10.82 -9.07
N LEU A 280 -0.34 10.19 -7.94
CA LEU A 280 -1.65 10.23 -7.34
C LEU A 280 -1.71 11.36 -6.33
N ARG A 281 -2.56 12.34 -6.61
CA ARG A 281 -2.83 13.47 -5.72
C ARG A 281 -4.25 13.38 -5.17
N TYR A 282 -4.35 13.18 -3.87
CA TYR A 282 -5.62 13.17 -3.17
C TYR A 282 -6.01 14.57 -2.73
N HIS A 283 -6.98 15.17 -3.42
CA HIS A 283 -7.61 16.40 -2.96
C HIS A 283 -8.68 16.05 -1.93
N TYR A 284 -8.39 16.31 -0.65
CA TYR A 284 -9.33 16.15 0.44
C TYR A 284 -9.53 17.48 1.15
N GLN A 285 -10.77 17.74 1.58
CA GLN A 285 -11.10 18.92 2.37
C GLN A 285 -11.18 18.60 3.87
N ARG A 286 -11.68 17.41 4.23
CA ARG A 286 -11.92 17.03 5.64
C ARG A 286 -11.00 15.95 6.17
N PHE A 287 -10.62 14.98 5.35
CA PHE A 287 -9.95 13.77 5.82
C PHE A 287 -8.86 13.32 4.86
N SER A 288 -7.65 13.18 5.39
CA SER A 288 -6.52 12.66 4.62
C SER A 288 -6.70 11.16 4.38
N PRO A 289 -6.56 10.64 3.15
CA PRO A 289 -6.64 9.19 2.89
C PRO A 289 -5.33 8.43 3.19
N ALA A 290 -4.32 9.11 3.75
CA ALA A 290 -2.99 8.57 4.01
C ALA A 290 -3.00 7.38 4.98
N TRP A 291 -2.51 6.22 4.55
CA TRP A 291 -2.62 4.97 5.31
C TRP A 291 -1.84 4.99 6.63
N ASP A 292 -0.60 5.49 6.63
CA ASP A 292 0.27 5.53 7.83
C ASP A 292 -0.28 6.39 8.98
N SER A 293 -1.34 7.15 8.71
CA SER A 293 -1.94 8.06 9.68
C SER A 293 -3.35 7.62 10.13
N ILE A 294 -3.78 6.39 9.82
CA ILE A 294 -5.14 5.91 10.03
C ILE A 294 -5.21 4.44 10.52
N SER A 295 -6.16 4.14 11.41
CA SER A 295 -6.69 2.78 11.59
C SER A 295 -7.71 2.44 10.49
N GLY A 296 -7.60 1.27 9.84
CA GLY A 296 -8.36 0.93 8.61
C GLY A 296 -9.89 1.14 8.65
N VAL A 297 -10.50 1.10 9.85
CA VAL A 297 -11.92 1.42 10.07
C VAL A 297 -12.25 2.89 9.77
N SER A 298 -11.38 3.83 10.17
CA SER A 298 -11.61 5.27 9.97
C SER A 298 -11.57 5.64 8.49
N SER A 299 -10.75 4.95 7.70
CA SER A 299 -10.69 5.13 6.24
C SER A 299 -12.07 4.87 5.59
N LEU A 300 -12.73 3.76 5.92
CA LEU A 300 -13.98 3.36 5.26
C LEU A 300 -15.17 4.31 5.58
N ILE A 301 -15.15 4.94 6.75
CA ILE A 301 -16.20 5.87 7.20
C ILE A 301 -16.04 7.23 6.50
N VAL A 302 -14.83 7.78 6.50
CA VAL A 302 -14.63 9.22 6.29
C VAL A 302 -14.23 9.60 4.86
N ILE A 303 -13.68 8.66 4.07
CA ILE A 303 -13.09 8.93 2.74
C ILE A 303 -14.01 9.68 1.76
N LYS A 304 -15.33 9.68 1.97
CA LYS A 304 -16.21 10.71 1.44
C LYS A 304 -17.57 10.65 2.12
N PHE A 305 -17.65 11.09 3.37
CA PHE A 305 -18.95 11.42 3.93
C PHE A 305 -19.34 12.80 3.37
N PRO A 306 -20.39 12.91 2.54
CA PRO A 306 -20.91 14.21 2.14
C PRO A 306 -21.72 14.73 3.31
N VAL A 307 -21.04 15.26 4.33
CA VAL A 307 -21.71 16.19 5.23
C VAL A 307 -21.68 17.52 4.52
N PHE A 308 -22.72 17.78 3.72
CA PHE A 308 -23.14 19.10 3.28
C PHE A 308 -22.04 20.17 3.18
N ARG A 309 -21.38 20.22 2.03
CA ARG A 309 -21.25 21.46 1.25
C ARG A 309 -20.93 21.15 -0.20
#